data_AF-A0A1E1XPI1-F1
#
_entry.id   AF-A0A1E1XPI1-F1
#
_cell.length_a   1.000
_cell.length_b   1.000
_cell.length_c   1.000
_cell.angle_alpha   90.00
_cell.angle_beta   90.00
_cell.angle_gamma   90.00
#
_symmetry.space_group_name_H-M   'P 1'
#
loop_
_entity.id
_entity.type
_entity.pdbx_description
1 polymer ?
#
loop_
_entity_poly.entity_id
_entity_poly.type
_entity_poly.pdbx_seq_one_letter_code
_entity_poly.pdbx_strand_id
1 'polypeptide(L)' 'STAIQAHLQPSYRLPMVLGFQERELEAAFEHNRNPNFSDLLILAAEVGLPLDAVRVWFENRLARWRVSQGLPANGRMVNQ' A
#
# COMPACT_ATOMS: atom_id res chain seq x y z
N SER A 1 7.15 14.26 3.88
CA SER A 1 5.99 13.55 3.30
C SER A 1 6.44 12.62 2.21
N THR A 2 6.37 11.31 2.45
CA THR A 2 6.49 10.33 1.38
C THR A 2 5.07 9.98 0.97
N ALA A 3 4.62 10.44 -0.19
CA ALA A 3 3.31 10.05 -0.71
C ALA A 3 3.38 8.61 -1.22
N ILE A 4 2.45 7.75 -0.81
CA ILE A 4 2.32 6.41 -1.39
C ILE A 4 1.86 6.57 -2.84
N GLN A 5 2.64 6.04 -3.78
CA GLN A 5 2.28 6.06 -5.18
C GLN A 5 1.53 4.78 -5.54
N ALA A 6 0.38 4.92 -6.19
CA ALA A 6 -0.34 3.74 -6.68
C ALA A 6 0.49 3.07 -7.77
N HIS A 7 0.90 1.82 -7.53
CA HIS A 7 1.67 1.03 -8.48
C HIS A 7 1.22 -0.43 -8.47
N LEU A 8 0.62 -0.88 -9.58
CA LEU A 8 0.22 -2.27 -9.71
C LEU A 8 1.44 -3.13 -10.03
N GLN A 9 1.81 -3.97 -9.08
CA GLN A 9 2.92 -4.92 -9.16
C GLN A 9 2.39 -6.35 -9.35
N PRO A 10 3.12 -7.21 -10.08
CA PRO A 10 2.79 -8.63 -10.21
C PRO A 10 3.00 -9.37 -8.88
N SER A 11 2.34 -10.51 -8.71
CA SER A 11 2.30 -11.26 -7.44
C SER A 11 3.68 -11.62 -6.88
N TYR A 12 4.64 -11.98 -7.73
CA TYR A 12 6.01 -12.34 -7.31
C TYR A 12 6.82 -11.14 -6.78
N ARG A 13 6.33 -9.90 -6.92
CA ARG A 13 6.92 -8.68 -6.35
C ARG A 13 6.21 -8.22 -5.09
N LEU A 14 5.09 -8.85 -4.72
CA LEU A 14 4.38 -8.52 -3.50
C LEU A 14 5.07 -9.15 -2.30
N PRO A 15 5.01 -8.50 -1.13
CA PRO A 15 5.51 -9.11 0.09
C PRO A 15 4.67 -10.35 0.41
N MET A 16 5.35 -11.37 0.92
CA MET A 16 4.66 -12.48 1.57
C MET A 16 4.12 -11.98 2.90
N VAL A 17 2.80 -11.98 3.04
CA VAL A 17 2.09 -11.58 4.25
C VAL A 17 1.24 -12.75 4.76
N LEU A 18 1.20 -12.93 6.08
CA LEU A 18 0.35 -13.91 6.74
C LEU A 18 -1.06 -13.35 6.91
N GLY A 19 -2.06 -14.23 7.09
CA GLY A 19 -3.46 -13.80 7.17
C GLY A 19 -3.80 -12.83 8.32
N PHE A 20 -3.01 -12.79 9.40
CA PHE A 20 -3.18 -11.72 10.41
C PHE A 20 -2.60 -10.39 9.92
N GLN A 21 -1.42 -10.40 9.30
CA GLN A 21 -0.76 -9.20 8.77
C GLN A 21 -1.61 -8.57 7.67
N GLU A 22 -2.17 -9.39 6.77
CA GLU A 22 -3.07 -8.91 5.71
C GLU A 22 -4.31 -8.19 6.27
N ARG A 23 -4.91 -8.72 7.35
CA ARG A 23 -6.07 -8.09 8.00
C ARG A 23 -5.72 -6.74 8.63
N GLU A 24 -4.60 -6.66 9.33
CA GLU A 24 -4.13 -5.39 9.93
C GLU A 24 -3.77 -4.36 8.86
N LEU A 25 -3.09 -4.78 7.78
CA LEU A 25 -2.76 -3.91 6.65
C LEU A 25 -4.02 -3.37 5.96
N GLU A 26 -5.04 -4.20 5.76
CA GLU A 26 -6.32 -3.78 5.17
C GLU A 26 -7.06 -2.80 6.07
N ALA A 27 -7.15 -3.08 7.38
CA ALA A 27 -7.77 -2.17 8.35
C ALA A 27 -7.07 -0.80 8.38
N ALA A 28 -5.73 -0.78 8.37
CA ALA A 28 -4.96 0.45 8.30
C ALA A 28 -5.20 1.21 6.99
N PHE A 29 -5.28 0.50 5.85
CA PHE A 29 -5.55 1.11 4.55
C PHE A 29 -6.95 1.72 4.44
N GLU A 30 -7.96 1.04 4.99
CA GLU A 30 -9.33 1.56 5.03
C GLU A 30 -9.43 2.86 5.82
N HIS A 31 -8.68 2.96 6.93
CA HIS A 31 -8.58 4.15 7.77
C HIS A 31 -7.82 5.29 7.07
N ASN A 32 -6.64 5.01 6.51
CA ASN A 32 -5.84 5.99 5.79
C ASN A 32 -5.17 5.38 4.55
N ARG A 33 -5.63 5.79 3.36
CA ARG A 33 -5.13 5.32 2.05
C ARG A 33 -3.82 5.98 1.62
N ASN A 34 -3.39 7.04 2.31
CA ASN A 34 -2.14 7.75 2.06
C ASN A 34 -1.41 8.03 3.39
N PRO A 35 -0.95 6.98 4.08
CA PRO A 35 -0.21 7.11 5.33
C PRO A 35 1.09 7.87 5.11
N ASN A 36 1.48 8.66 6.11
CA ASN A 36 2.80 9.29 6.08
C ASN A 36 3.89 8.26 6.45
N PHE A 37 5.15 8.67 6.39
CA PHE A 37 6.28 7.78 6.67
C PHE A 37 6.29 7.25 8.11
N SER A 38 5.91 8.07 9.10
CA SER A 38 5.85 7.67 10.50
C SER A 38 4.72 6.67 10.74
N ASP A 39 3.57 6.84 10.11
CA ASP A 39 2.44 5.90 10.20
C ASP A 39 2.86 4.52 9.65
N LEU A 40 3.57 4.49 8.51
CA LEU A 40 4.09 3.26 7.92
C LEU A 40 5.13 2.57 8.80
N LEU A 41 6.01 3.34 9.45
CA LEU A 41 7.00 2.80 10.37
C LEU A 41 6.35 2.13 11.59
N ILE A 42 5.33 2.78 12.16
CA ILE A 42 4.59 2.23 13.30
C ILE A 42 3.89 0.95 12.89
N LEU A 43 3.14 0.98 11.77
CA LEU A 43 2.43 -0.18 11.26
C LEU A 43 3.38 -1.35 10.98
N ALA A 44 4.53 -1.09 10.35
CA ALA A 44 5.55 -2.11 10.09
C ALA A 44 6.04 -2.81 11.37
N ALA A 45 6.24 -2.04 12.44
CA ALA A 45 6.61 -2.59 13.75
C ALA A 45 5.47 -3.43 14.36
N GLU A 46 4.22 -2.96 14.27
CA GLU A 46 3.04 -3.65 14.82
C GLU A 46 2.77 -5.00 14.13
N VAL A 47 2.85 -5.06 12.80
CA VAL A 47 2.58 -6.29 12.04
C VAL A 47 3.83 -7.18 11.87
N GLY A 48 4.99 -6.71 12.33
CA GLY A 48 6.26 -7.44 12.25
C GLY A 48 6.76 -7.62 10.80
N LEU A 49 6.58 -6.61 9.95
CA LEU A 49 7.04 -6.62 8.57
C LEU A 49 8.12 -5.56 8.31
N PRO A 50 9.02 -5.77 7.34
CA PRO A 50 9.89 -4.70 6.87
C PRO A 50 9.08 -3.51 6.35
N LEU A 51 9.56 -2.28 6.58
CA LEU A 51 8.91 -1.07 6.07
C LEU A 51 8.67 -1.12 4.55
N ASP A 52 9.62 -1.65 3.79
CA ASP A 52 9.50 -1.77 2.34
C ASP A 52 8.41 -2.75 1.93
N ALA A 53 8.19 -3.82 2.70
CA ALA A 53 7.08 -4.75 2.47
C ALA A 53 5.74 -4.03 2.66
N VAL A 54 5.57 -3.32 3.78
CA VAL A 54 4.35 -2.53 4.04
C VAL A 54 4.14 -1.49 2.94
N ARG A 55 5.19 -0.78 2.53
CA ARG A 55 5.12 0.20 1.44
C ARG A 55 4.63 -0.44 0.14
N VAL A 56 5.28 -1.49 -0.34
CA VAL A 56 4.91 -2.18 -1.59
C VAL A 56 3.47 -2.70 -1.54
N TRP A 57 3.05 -3.21 -0.38
CA TRP A 57 1.67 -3.64 -0.18
C TRP A 57 0.69 -2.46 -0.35
N PHE A 58 0.97 -1.32 0.29
CA PHE A 58 0.14 -0.10 0.17
C PHE A 58 0.09 0.44 -1.26
N GLU A 59 1.22 0.47 -1.96
CA GLU A 59 1.29 0.89 -3.37
C GLU A 59 0.41 0.00 -4.27
N ASN A 60 0.46 -1.32 -4.08
CA ASN A 60 -0.34 -2.27 -4.83
C ASN A 60 -1.83 -2.17 -4.49
N ARG A 61 -2.14 -2.11 -3.19
CA ARG A 61 -3.52 -2.02 -2.70
C ARG A 61 -4.19 -0.74 -3.19
N LEU A 62 -3.46 0.37 -3.18
CA LEU A 62 -3.91 1.65 -3.71
C LEU A 62 -4.16 1.59 -5.22
N ALA A 63 -3.29 0.91 -5.98
CA ALA A 63 -3.50 0.69 -7.41
C ALA A 63 -4.77 -0.14 -7.69
N ARG A 64 -4.98 -1.22 -6.94
CA ARG A 64 -6.20 -2.04 -7.06
C ARG A 64 -7.47 -1.27 -6.69
N TRP A 65 -7.40 -0.46 -5.63
CA TRP A 65 -8.50 0.41 -5.23
C TRP A 65 -8.81 1.44 -6.33
N ARG A 66 -7.80 2.08 -6.92
CA ARG A 66 -8.01 3.01 -8.04
C ARG A 66 -8.73 2.34 -9.21
N VAL A 67 -8.30 1.14 -9.60
CA VAL A 67 -8.97 0.36 -10.66
C VAL A 67 -10.42 0.08 -10.31
N SER A 68 -10.74 -0.27 -9.05
CA SER A 68 -12.12 -0.50 -8.64
C SER A 68 -12.99 0.77 -8.65
N GLN A 69 -12.37 1.95 -8.57
CA GLN A 69 -13.05 3.25 -8.75
C GLN A 69 -13.13 3.69 -10.23
N GLY A 70 -12.68 2.87 -11.18
CA GLY A 70 -12.60 3.24 -12.60
C GLY A 70 -11.44 4.17 -12.94
N LEU A 71 -10.46 4.33 -12.05
CA LEU A 71 -9.26 5.15 -12.25
C LEU A 71 -8.09 4.30 -12.77
N PRO A 72 -7.09 4.92 -13.44
CA PRO A 72 -5.88 4.22 -13.84
C PRO A 72 -5.12 3.65 -12.63
N ALA A 73 -4.65 2.41 -12.75
CA ALA A 73 -3.94 1.68 -11.68
C ALA A 73 -2.68 2.40 -11.20
N ASN A 74 -1.93 3.01 -12.13
CA ASN A 74 -0.74 3.76 -11.80
C ASN A 74 -1.11 5.23 -11.57
N GLY A 75 -0.67 5.78 -10.44
CA GLY A 75 -0.73 7.21 -10.16
C GLY A 75 0.34 7.97 -10.95
N ARG A 76 0.36 7.84 -12.28
CA ARG A 76 1.07 8.82 -13.09
C ARG A 76 0.33 10.13 -12.91
N MET A 77 1.00 11.15 -12.38
CA MET A 77 0.56 12.53 -12.59
C MET A 77 0.37 12.69 -14.09
N VAL A 78 -0.88 12.83 -14.53
CA VAL A 78 -1.18 13.19 -15.91
C VAL A 78 -0.85 14.67 -16.02
N ASN A 79 0.42 14.98 -16.32
CA ASN A 79 0.78 16.27 -16.89
C ASN A 79 1.02 16.03 -18.37
N GLN A 80 -0.01 16.28 -19.19
CA GLN A 80 0.03 17.06 -20.44
C GLN A 80 -1.34 17.05 -21.11
#